data_AF-A0A418MZ70-F1
#
_entry.id   AF-A0A418MZ70-F1
#
_cell.length_a   1.000
_cell.length_b   1.000
_cell.length_c   1.000
_cell.angle_alpha   90.00
_cell.angle_beta   90.00
_cell.angle_gamma   90.00
#
_symmetry.space_group_name_H-M   'P 1'
#
loop_
_entity.id
_entity.type
_entity.pdbx_description
1 polymer ?
#
loop_
_entity_poly.entity_id
_entity_poly.type
_entity_poly.pdbx_seq_one_letter_code
_entity_poly.pdbx_strand_id
1 'polypeptide(L)'
;MDVRTKFSDLIHAMARRDWGTVDRLLDDLETTGWHGGLQVIAAAFAIALNERFAAGHSRTDVARFVAETRSRFPAAQSLPIREMEALVQAALGKVDLIDNLSPETALQMQIVFLGTLLQDGHHTEPELEAFLADAESIAADYL
;
A
#
# COMPACT_ATOMS: atom_id res chain seq x y z
N MET A 1 22.02 5.49 -12.42
CA MET A 1 21.05 6.60 -12.39
C MET A 1 19.71 5.90 -12.34
N ASP A 2 19.25 5.57 -11.14
CA ASP A 2 17.97 4.87 -10.99
C ASP A 2 16.86 5.81 -11.42
N VAL A 3 16.12 5.40 -12.44
CA VAL A 3 14.93 6.13 -12.88
C VAL A 3 13.83 5.67 -11.96
N ARG A 4 13.53 6.48 -10.93
CA ARG A 4 12.42 6.22 -10.02
C ARG A 4 11.15 5.99 -10.83
N THR A 5 10.47 4.88 -10.57
CA THR A 5 9.24 4.54 -11.30
C THR A 5 8.10 5.47 -10.88
N LYS A 6 7.06 5.64 -11.73
CA LYS A 6 5.84 6.39 -11.35
C LYS A 6 5.19 5.86 -10.06
N PHE A 7 5.37 4.57 -9.76
CA PHE A 7 4.86 3.92 -8.56
C PHE A 7 5.67 4.31 -7.32
N SER A 8 6.99 4.40 -7.45
CA SER A 8 7.86 4.93 -6.40
C SER A 8 7.67 6.43 -6.19
N ASP A 9 7.40 7.21 -7.24
CA ASP A 9 6.95 8.60 -7.13
C ASP A 9 5.65 8.72 -6.33
N LEU A 10 4.68 7.84 -6.60
CA LEU A 10 3.39 7.79 -5.89
C LEU A 10 3.59 7.48 -4.41
N ILE A 11 4.40 6.47 -4.08
CA ILE A 11 4.73 6.09 -2.70
C ILE A 11 5.44 7.24 -1.98
N HIS A 12 6.42 7.87 -2.63
CA HIS A 12 7.14 9.02 -2.08
C HIS A 12 6.19 10.19 -1.77
N ALA A 13 5.29 10.52 -2.70
CA ALA A 13 4.29 11.56 -2.52
C ALA A 13 3.32 11.25 -1.36
N MET A 14 2.88 9.98 -1.23
CA MET A 14 2.07 9.53 -0.09
C MET A 14 2.78 9.72 1.25
N ALA A 15 4.05 9.32 1.34
CA ALA A 15 4.86 9.48 2.56
C ALA A 15 5.06 10.96 2.93
N ARG A 16 5.19 11.83 1.92
CA ARG A 16 5.32 13.28 2.10
C ARG A 16 3.99 14.00 2.30
N ARG A 17 2.86 13.30 2.24
CA ARG A 17 1.50 13.85 2.30
C ARG A 17 1.24 14.92 1.23
N ASP A 18 1.92 14.80 0.08
CA ASP A 18 1.70 15.64 -1.09
C ASP A 18 0.50 15.11 -1.88
N TRP A 19 -0.70 15.29 -1.31
CA TRP A 19 -1.94 14.75 -1.89
C TRP A 19 -2.25 15.30 -3.27
N GLY A 20 -1.83 16.54 -3.57
CA GLY A 20 -1.99 17.11 -4.91
C GLY A 20 -1.13 16.38 -5.96
N THR A 21 0.02 15.84 -5.56
CA THR A 21 0.83 14.97 -6.43
C THR A 21 0.32 13.55 -6.46
N VAL A 22 -0.17 13.01 -5.34
CA VAL A 22 -0.83 11.70 -5.30
C VAL A 22 -2.01 11.66 -6.28
N ASP A 23 -2.94 12.62 -6.20
CA ASP A 23 -4.13 12.66 -7.06
C ASP A 23 -3.73 12.70 -8.54
N ARG A 24 -2.76 13.55 -8.89
CA ARG A 24 -2.27 13.68 -10.28
C ARG A 24 -1.63 12.39 -10.80
N LEU A 25 -0.87 11.70 -9.96
CA LEU A 25 -0.22 10.44 -10.33
C LEU A 25 -1.26 9.31 -10.48
N LEU A 26 -2.28 9.28 -9.63
CA LEU A 26 -3.39 8.32 -9.74
C LEU A 26 -4.18 8.54 -11.04
N ASP A 27 -4.57 9.79 -11.35
CA ASP A 27 -5.28 10.13 -12.59
C ASP A 27 -4.49 9.73 -13.85
N ASP A 28 -3.17 9.98 -13.83
CA ASP A 28 -2.28 9.61 -14.93
C ASP A 28 -2.12 8.08 -15.04
N LEU A 29 -2.05 7.36 -13.93
CA LEU A 29 -1.98 5.89 -13.92
C LEU A 29 -3.30 5.24 -14.35
N GLU A 30 -4.45 5.82 -14.03
CA GLU A 30 -5.74 5.39 -14.56
C GLU A 30 -5.81 5.54 -16.08
N THR A 31 -5.18 6.59 -16.63
CA THR A 31 -5.16 6.86 -18.07
C THR A 31 -4.12 6.02 -18.81
N THR A 32 -2.93 5.86 -18.25
CA THR A 32 -1.78 5.20 -18.90
C THR A 32 -1.67 3.71 -18.57
N GLY A 33 -2.39 3.25 -17.55
CA GLY A 33 -2.44 1.87 -17.09
C GLY A 33 -1.41 1.54 -16.00
N TRP A 34 -1.73 0.52 -15.22
CA TRP A 34 -0.96 0.06 -14.07
C TRP A 34 0.11 -1.01 -14.38
N HIS A 35 0.42 -1.21 -15.67
CA HIS A 35 1.28 -2.29 -16.14
C HIS A 35 2.67 -2.25 -15.48
N GLY A 36 3.06 -3.36 -14.84
CA GLY A 36 4.38 -3.54 -14.22
C GLY A 36 4.58 -2.85 -12.87
N GLY A 37 3.61 -2.07 -12.38
CA GLY A 37 3.73 -1.34 -11.11
C GLY A 37 2.92 -1.88 -9.94
N LEU A 38 2.00 -2.80 -10.20
CA LEU A 38 1.21 -3.45 -9.16
C LEU A 38 2.10 -4.17 -8.15
N GLN A 39 3.19 -4.77 -8.65
CA GLN A 39 4.18 -5.47 -7.84
C GLN A 39 4.90 -4.51 -6.87
N VAL A 40 5.22 -3.29 -7.29
CA VAL A 40 5.88 -2.29 -6.43
C VAL A 40 4.94 -1.84 -5.31
N ILE A 41 3.67 -1.58 -5.62
CA ILE A 41 2.67 -1.22 -4.61
C ILE A 41 2.44 -2.39 -3.65
N ALA A 42 2.32 -3.62 -4.16
CA ALA A 42 2.13 -4.80 -3.33
C ALA A 42 3.35 -5.09 -2.43
N ALA A 43 4.57 -4.91 -2.94
CA ALA A 43 5.80 -5.05 -2.18
C ALA A 43 5.90 -4.00 -1.06
N ALA A 44 5.70 -2.72 -1.40
CA ALA A 44 5.69 -1.63 -0.43
C ALA A 44 4.60 -1.82 0.64
N PHE A 45 3.41 -2.29 0.25
CA PHE A 45 2.35 -2.65 1.18
C PHE A 45 2.82 -3.72 2.15
N ALA A 46 3.38 -4.81 1.64
CA ALA A 46 3.83 -5.93 2.45
C ALA A 46 4.95 -5.52 3.42
N ILE A 47 5.94 -4.74 2.98
CA ILE A 47 7.04 -4.25 3.83
C ILE A 47 6.47 -3.42 4.99
N ALA A 48 5.69 -2.37 4.67
CA ALA A 48 5.16 -1.46 5.68
C ALA A 48 4.18 -2.14 6.63
N LEU A 49 3.40 -3.11 6.14
CA LEU A 49 2.47 -3.87 6.96
C LEU A 49 3.21 -4.83 7.92
N ASN A 50 4.25 -5.51 7.43
CA ASN A 50 5.08 -6.37 8.27
C ASN A 50 5.81 -5.56 9.35
N GLU A 51 6.28 -4.36 9.04
CA GLU A 51 6.87 -3.46 10.04
C GLU A 51 5.86 -3.06 11.11
N ARG A 52 4.65 -2.62 10.72
CA ARG A 52 3.58 -2.25 11.66
C ARG A 52 3.22 -3.39 12.63
N PHE A 53 3.19 -4.62 12.13
CA PHE A 53 2.75 -5.79 12.89
C PHE A 53 3.91 -6.71 13.32
N ALA A 54 5.14 -6.21 13.32
CA ALA A 54 6.34 -6.98 13.65
C ALA A 54 6.32 -7.57 15.07
N ALA A 55 5.68 -6.88 16.02
CA ALA A 55 5.50 -7.35 17.40
C ALA A 55 4.41 -8.43 17.56
N GLY A 56 3.79 -8.85 16.45
CA GLY A 56 2.61 -9.72 16.44
C GLY A 56 1.31 -8.91 16.34
N HIS A 57 0.22 -9.62 16.02
CA HIS A 57 -1.09 -9.01 15.81
C HIS A 57 -2.23 -9.95 16.21
N SER A 58 -3.31 -9.38 16.75
CA SER A 58 -4.59 -10.06 16.90
C SER A 58 -5.57 -9.67 15.78
N ARG A 59 -6.67 -10.41 15.65
CA ARG A 59 -7.78 -10.01 14.76
C ARG A 59 -8.34 -8.63 15.11
N THR A 60 -8.35 -8.28 16.39
CA THR A 60 -8.82 -6.98 16.88
C THR A 60 -7.90 -5.85 16.42
N ASP A 61 -6.59 -6.10 16.35
CA ASP A 61 -5.62 -5.09 15.89
C ASP A 61 -5.76 -4.84 14.40
N VAL A 62 -6.01 -5.89 13.61
CA VAL A 62 -6.36 -5.76 12.18
C VAL A 62 -7.65 -4.96 12.00
N ALA A 63 -8.72 -5.31 12.72
CA ALA A 63 -9.99 -4.58 12.63
C ALA A 63 -9.84 -3.09 13.02
N ARG A 64 -9.03 -2.80 14.06
CA ARG A 64 -8.71 -1.43 14.46
C ARG A 64 -7.96 -0.69 13.37
N PHE A 65 -6.94 -1.31 12.79
CA PHE A 65 -6.19 -0.72 11.68
C PHE A 65 -7.10 -0.40 10.48
N VAL A 66 -7.97 -1.33 10.09
CA VAL A 66 -8.95 -1.09 9.01
C VAL A 66 -9.88 0.08 9.35
N ALA A 67 -10.39 0.15 10.58
CA ALA A 67 -11.24 1.25 11.02
C ALA A 67 -10.51 2.60 11.00
N GLU A 68 -9.25 2.64 11.46
CA GLU A 68 -8.39 3.82 11.40
C GLU A 68 -8.16 4.28 9.97
N THR A 69 -7.79 3.37 9.07
CA THR A 69 -7.61 3.64 7.63
C THR A 69 -8.88 4.24 7.03
N ARG A 70 -10.05 3.65 7.27
CA ARG A 70 -11.34 4.15 6.76
C ARG A 70 -11.71 5.53 7.29
N SER A 71 -11.29 5.86 8.51
CA SER A 71 -11.53 7.19 9.09
C SER A 71 -10.68 8.29 8.44
N ARG A 72 -9.48 7.94 7.95
CA ARG A 72 -8.53 8.89 7.33
C ARG A 72 -8.83 9.17 5.86
N PHE A 73 -9.36 8.18 5.15
CA PHE A 73 -9.57 8.26 3.71
C PHE A 73 -11.04 8.09 3.35
N PRO A 74 -11.74 9.16 2.90
CA PRO A 74 -13.14 9.07 2.49
C PRO A 74 -13.39 8.01 1.39
N ALA A 75 -12.44 7.85 0.46
CA ALA A 75 -12.50 6.84 -0.59
C ALA A 75 -12.55 5.39 -0.05
N ALA A 76 -12.04 5.15 1.16
CA ALA A 76 -12.07 3.84 1.79
C ALA A 76 -13.44 3.48 2.40
N GLN A 77 -14.36 4.44 2.51
CA GLN A 77 -15.68 4.18 3.10
C GLN A 77 -16.55 3.30 2.21
N SER A 78 -16.38 3.37 0.88
CA SER A 78 -17.09 2.53 -0.10
C SER A 78 -16.49 1.12 -0.21
N LEU A 79 -15.25 0.90 0.23
CA LEU A 79 -14.60 -0.40 0.20
C LEU A 79 -15.26 -1.36 1.21
N PRO A 80 -15.39 -2.65 0.91
CA PRO A 80 -16.06 -3.58 1.80
C PRO A 80 -15.12 -4.03 2.94
N ILE A 81 -15.57 -3.88 4.19
CA ILE A 81 -14.73 -3.99 5.41
C ILE A 81 -14.10 -5.38 5.57
N ARG A 82 -14.85 -6.44 5.25
CA ARG A 82 -14.39 -7.82 5.47
C ARG A 82 -13.23 -8.17 4.55
N GLU A 83 -13.28 -7.68 3.32
CA GLU A 83 -12.29 -7.84 2.28
C GLU A 83 -11.04 -7.01 2.60
N MET A 84 -11.21 -5.80 3.17
CA MET A 84 -10.10 -5.02 3.71
C MET A 84 -9.35 -5.78 4.83
N GLU A 85 -10.08 -6.35 5.80
CA GLU A 85 -9.48 -7.17 6.85
C GLU A 85 -8.83 -8.44 6.30
N ALA A 86 -9.48 -9.11 5.34
CA ALA A 86 -8.97 -10.30 4.67
C ALA A 86 -7.67 -10.01 3.92
N LEU A 87 -7.56 -8.88 3.23
CA LEU A 87 -6.37 -8.47 2.50
C LEU A 87 -5.18 -8.25 3.44
N VAL A 88 -5.40 -7.57 4.58
CA VAL A 88 -4.38 -7.39 5.61
C VAL A 88 -3.93 -8.75 6.18
N GLN A 89 -4.87 -9.64 6.46
CA GLN A 89 -4.54 -10.99 6.95
C GLN A 89 -3.79 -11.83 5.92
N ALA A 90 -4.13 -11.71 4.63
CA ALA A 90 -3.46 -12.40 3.55
C ALA A 90 -2.02 -11.94 3.39
N ALA A 91 -1.78 -10.63 3.43
CA ALA A 91 -0.44 -10.05 3.40
C ALA A 91 0.42 -10.44 4.63
N LEU A 92 -0.22 -10.78 5.76
CA LEU A 92 0.41 -11.32 6.96
C LEU A 92 0.51 -12.86 6.99
N GLY A 93 0.27 -13.51 5.84
CA GLY A 93 0.51 -14.95 5.64
C GLY A 93 -0.73 -15.85 5.62
N LYS A 94 -1.95 -15.31 5.70
CA LYS A 94 -3.21 -16.09 5.59
C LYS A 94 -3.80 -16.00 4.19
N VAL A 95 -3.11 -16.59 3.22
CA VAL A 95 -3.31 -16.33 1.78
C VAL A 95 -4.70 -16.74 1.27
N ASP A 96 -5.36 -17.73 1.90
CA ASP A 96 -6.65 -18.29 1.47
C ASP A 96 -7.87 -17.32 1.62
N LEU A 97 -7.66 -16.08 2.03
CA LEU A 97 -8.73 -15.14 2.36
C LEU A 97 -9.12 -14.19 1.22
N ILE A 98 -8.39 -14.18 0.10
CA ILE A 98 -8.56 -13.19 -0.98
C ILE A 98 -9.00 -13.78 -2.34
N ASP A 99 -9.40 -15.04 -2.38
CA ASP A 99 -9.69 -15.78 -3.64
C ASP A 99 -10.75 -15.12 -4.54
N ASN A 100 -11.63 -14.29 -3.98
CA ASN A 100 -12.71 -13.61 -4.71
C ASN A 100 -12.47 -12.10 -4.90
N LEU A 101 -11.30 -11.58 -4.50
CA LEU A 101 -10.99 -10.15 -4.59
C LEU A 101 -10.45 -9.81 -5.98
N SER A 102 -11.07 -8.86 -6.68
CA SER A 102 -10.54 -8.43 -7.98
C SER A 102 -9.19 -7.73 -7.80
N PRO A 103 -8.24 -7.88 -8.75
CA PRO A 103 -6.94 -7.20 -8.68
C PRO A 103 -7.05 -5.68 -8.53
N GLU A 104 -8.03 -5.07 -9.19
CA GLU A 104 -8.32 -3.64 -9.10
C GLU A 104 -8.77 -3.23 -7.69
N THR A 105 -9.68 -3.99 -7.08
CA THR A 105 -10.14 -3.71 -5.71
C THR A 105 -9.00 -3.91 -4.71
N ALA A 106 -8.20 -4.96 -4.89
CA ALA A 106 -7.03 -5.23 -4.06
C ALA A 106 -6.02 -4.07 -4.13
N LEU A 107 -5.73 -3.58 -5.33
CA LEU A 107 -4.86 -2.43 -5.54
C LEU A 107 -5.39 -1.17 -4.84
N GLN A 108 -6.67 -0.83 -5.02
CA GLN A 108 -7.27 0.32 -4.36
C GLN A 108 -7.13 0.23 -2.84
N MET A 109 -7.41 -0.94 -2.26
CA MET A 109 -7.23 -1.18 -0.83
C MET A 109 -5.76 -1.02 -0.41
N GLN A 110 -4.81 -1.57 -1.18
CA GLN A 110 -3.38 -1.45 -0.91
C GLN A 110 -2.93 0.01 -0.88
N ILE A 111 -3.34 0.83 -1.85
CA ILE A 111 -2.99 2.26 -1.91
C ILE A 111 -3.47 3.00 -0.66
N VAL A 112 -4.72 2.76 -0.25
CA VAL A 112 -5.28 3.39 0.97
C VAL A 112 -4.54 2.92 2.23
N PHE A 113 -4.21 1.62 2.32
CA PHE A 113 -3.43 1.11 3.43
C PHE A 113 -2.01 1.68 3.46
N LEU A 114 -1.31 1.72 2.32
CA LEU A 114 0.00 2.38 2.21
C LEU A 114 -0.08 3.82 2.69
N GLY A 115 -1.06 4.58 2.24
CA GLY A 115 -1.26 5.96 2.68
C GLY A 115 -1.41 6.08 4.20
N THR A 116 -2.05 5.11 4.85
CA THR A 116 -2.13 5.06 6.32
C THR A 116 -0.78 4.71 6.95
N LEU A 117 -0.14 3.66 6.47
CA LEU A 117 1.11 3.11 7.00
C LEU A 117 2.26 4.12 6.90
N LEU A 118 2.41 4.75 5.74
CA LEU A 118 3.44 5.75 5.47
C LEU A 118 3.22 7.05 6.26
N GLN A 119 1.97 7.38 6.61
CA GLN A 119 1.69 8.53 7.47
C GLN A 119 2.07 8.27 8.94
N ASP A 120 1.98 7.01 9.37
CA ASP A 120 2.35 6.58 10.72
C ASP A 120 3.87 6.39 10.85
N GLY A 121 4.54 5.92 9.79
CA GLY A 121 6.00 5.82 9.72
C GLY A 121 6.63 7.18 9.47
N HIS A 122 7.28 7.77 10.49
CA HIS A 122 7.99 9.05 10.37
C HIS A 122 9.36 8.89 9.69
N HIS A 123 9.34 8.50 8.40
CA HIS A 123 10.54 8.26 7.63
C HIS A 123 11.28 9.58 7.33
N THR A 124 12.58 9.58 7.63
CA THR A 124 13.53 10.54 7.05
C THR A 124 13.67 10.28 5.54
N GLU A 125 14.20 11.25 4.79
CA GLU A 125 14.42 11.07 3.34
C GLU A 125 15.29 9.83 3.02
N PRO A 126 16.42 9.57 3.71
CA PRO A 126 17.21 8.37 3.44
C PRO A 126 16.46 7.06 3.76
N GLU A 127 15.65 7.03 4.81
CA GLU A 127 14.85 5.84 5.16
C GLU A 127 13.76 5.58 4.12
N LEU A 128 13.11 6.64 3.62
CA LEU A 128 12.11 6.53 2.58
C LEU A 128 12.72 6.03 1.27
N GLU A 129 13.89 6.53 0.87
CA GLU A 129 14.57 6.07 -0.34
C GLU A 129 15.03 4.60 -0.21
N ALA A 130 15.47 4.17 0.99
CA ALA A 130 15.77 2.77 1.24
C ALA A 130 14.52 1.88 1.15
N PHE A 131 13.41 2.31 1.74
CA PHE A 131 12.12 1.62 1.64
C PHE A 131 11.65 1.46 0.18
N LEU A 132 11.81 2.51 -0.63
CA LEU A 132 11.46 2.47 -2.05
C LEU A 132 12.35 1.48 -2.83
N ALA A 133 13.65 1.50 -2.57
CA ALA A 133 14.59 0.56 -3.19
C ALA A 133 14.27 -0.90 -2.83
N ASP A 134 13.91 -1.18 -1.58
CA ASP A 134 13.50 -2.52 -1.14
C ASP A 134 12.21 -2.96 -1.84
N ALA A 135 11.23 -2.06 -1.97
CA ALA A 135 9.97 -2.35 -2.67
C ALA A 135 10.20 -2.65 -4.17
N GLU A 136 11.06 -1.86 -4.83
CA GLU A 136 11.42 -2.09 -6.23
C GLU A 136 12.20 -3.39 -6.42
N SER A 137 13.15 -3.70 -5.53
CA SER A 137 13.92 -4.94 -5.57
C SER A 137 13.01 -6.16 -5.42
N ILE A 138 12.11 -6.15 -4.44
CA ILE A 138 11.15 -7.23 -4.24
C ILE A 138 10.26 -7.36 -5.47
N ALA A 139 9.74 -6.25 -6.00
CA ALA A 139 8.90 -6.28 -7.19
C ALA A 139 9.61 -6.91 -8.41
N ALA A 140 10.90 -6.62 -8.59
CA ALA A 140 11.71 -7.19 -9.67
C ALA A 140 11.91 -8.71 -9.55
N ASP A 141 11.97 -9.25 -8.33
CA ASP A 141 12.08 -10.70 -8.11
C ASP A 141 10.79 -11.47 -8.48
N TYR A 142 9.67 -10.77 -8.61
CA TYR A 142 8.35 -11.33 -8.95
C TYR A 142 7.86 -10.98 -10.38
N LEU A 143 8.72 -10.40 -11.22
CA LEU A 143 8.48 -10.08 -12.64
C LEU A 143 9.13 -11.10 -13.58
#